data_AF-A0A1U7LPM6-F1
#
_entry.id   AF-A0A1U7LPM6-F1
#
_cell.length_a   1.000
_cell.length_b   1.000
_cell.length_c   1.000
_cell.angle_alpha   90.00
_cell.angle_beta   90.00
_cell.angle_gamma   90.00
#
_symmetry.space_group_name_H-M   'P 1'
#
loop_
_entity.id
_entity.type
_entity.pdbx_description
1 polymer ?
#
loop_
_entity_poly.entity_id
_entity_poly.type
_entity_poly.pdbx_seq_one_letter_code
_entity_poly.pdbx_strand_id
1 'polypeptide(L)'
;MHPAVLISLVLNIFCQVCAHSWIDKLETQRGNVGYIRAYIGRSSTTNIDEAETYALPDASSYSRSSCMASQQSATYSSEYPMLSAYPGDTITATYKENGHVCIEPTRQTAPNATYAGNYQWIWTGNSKQSLNTLGQLLSTSGRTLGSHSFDDGKCCENADNSIGRTRQDCNGSFTLPAGTPPGEYPIYWIWKFVKFGGATETYYTSCFDVQVLEETPSKVESIVTPTHYVTPQPAAASVSATYPGIILTIETVATGPGKIPENLVVKNNLHYQDATSSCSWVCQPIGKRDL
;
A
#
# COMPACT_ATOMS: atom_id res chain seq x y z
N MET A 1 -11.83 -43.86 49.34
CA MET A 1 -11.26 -44.21 48.01
C MET A 1 -12.02 -43.40 46.96
N HIS A 2 -11.29 -42.86 45.98
CA HIS A 2 -11.48 -41.54 45.36
C HIS A 2 -12.79 -41.29 44.58
N PRO A 3 -13.27 -40.03 44.55
CA PRO A 3 -14.51 -39.62 43.90
C PRO A 3 -14.31 -39.23 42.42
N ALA A 4 -15.40 -39.33 41.67
CA ALA A 4 -15.78 -38.53 40.48
C ALA A 4 -14.66 -38.14 39.49
N VAL A 5 -14.61 -38.88 38.36
CA VAL A 5 -13.96 -38.44 37.12
C VAL A 5 -14.76 -37.28 36.53
N LEU A 6 -14.32 -36.06 36.82
CA LEU A 6 -14.78 -34.83 36.18
C LEU A 6 -14.29 -34.84 34.72
N ILE A 7 -15.26 -34.88 33.80
CA ILE A 7 -15.09 -34.66 32.36
C ILE A 7 -14.56 -33.23 32.18
N SER A 8 -13.26 -33.09 31.94
CA SER A 8 -12.65 -31.83 31.51
C SER A 8 -12.90 -31.69 30.01
N LEU A 9 -14.10 -31.22 29.64
CA LEU A 9 -14.39 -30.74 28.30
C LEU A 9 -13.62 -29.41 28.14
N VAL A 10 -12.37 -29.51 27.70
CA VAL A 10 -11.59 -28.36 27.23
C VAL A 10 -12.31 -27.86 25.98
N LEU A 11 -13.20 -26.89 26.18
CA LEU A 11 -13.78 -26.10 25.11
C LEU A 11 -12.62 -25.30 24.52
N ASN A 12 -11.93 -25.89 23.53
CA ASN A 12 -11.11 -25.16 22.59
C ASN A 12 -12.05 -24.24 21.81
N ILE A 13 -12.38 -23.10 22.41
CA ILE A 13 -12.86 -21.94 21.69
C ILE A 13 -11.66 -21.49 20.86
N PHE A 14 -11.47 -22.15 19.72
CA PHE A 14 -10.73 -21.53 18.64
C PHE A 14 -11.50 -20.26 18.32
N CYS A 15 -10.99 -19.12 18.80
CA CYS A 15 -11.30 -17.84 18.20
C CYS A 15 -10.81 -17.94 16.76
N GLN A 16 -11.66 -18.45 15.87
CA GLN A 16 -11.46 -18.28 14.45
C GLN A 16 -11.62 -16.79 14.24
N VAL A 17 -10.48 -16.10 14.15
CA VAL A 17 -10.47 -14.76 13.58
C VAL A 17 -11.02 -14.96 12.16
N CYS A 18 -12.29 -14.58 11.94
CA CYS A 18 -12.91 -14.49 10.62
C CYS A 18 -12.29 -13.28 9.93
N ALA A 19 -11.03 -13.44 9.58
CA ALA A 19 -10.17 -12.35 9.23
C ALA A 19 -10.33 -12.12 7.73
N HIS A 20 -10.80 -10.93 7.33
CA HIS A 20 -11.04 -10.57 5.93
C HIS A 20 -10.78 -9.08 5.69
N SER A 21 -10.41 -8.70 4.47
CA SER A 21 -10.14 -7.30 4.14
C SER A 21 -10.53 -6.98 2.70
N TRP A 22 -10.85 -5.71 2.47
CA TRP A 22 -11.13 -5.10 1.16
C TRP A 22 -10.75 -3.62 1.20
N ILE A 23 -10.76 -2.94 0.05
CA ILE A 23 -10.55 -1.49 -0.03
C ILE A 23 -11.86 -0.73 0.24
N ASP A 24 -11.88 0.13 1.25
CA ASP A 24 -13.07 0.94 1.56
C ASP A 24 -13.14 2.22 0.73
N LYS A 25 -12.05 2.97 0.65
CA LYS A 25 -12.04 4.32 0.08
C LYS A 25 -10.78 4.55 -0.73
N LEU A 26 -10.90 5.30 -1.81
CA LEU A 26 -9.80 5.79 -2.64
C LEU A 26 -9.82 7.32 -2.62
N GLU A 27 -8.65 7.94 -2.54
CA GLU A 27 -8.52 9.40 -2.49
C GLU A 27 -7.28 9.85 -3.29
N THR A 28 -7.45 10.80 -4.20
CA THR A 28 -6.30 11.44 -4.87
C THR A 28 -5.69 12.51 -3.98
N GLN A 29 -4.44 12.90 -4.25
CA GLN A 29 -3.81 14.06 -3.61
C GLN A 29 -4.60 15.38 -3.80
N ARG A 30 -5.51 15.43 -4.78
CA ARG A 30 -6.35 16.59 -5.09
C ARG A 30 -7.68 16.57 -4.33
N GLY A 31 -7.92 15.55 -3.51
CA GLY A 31 -9.14 15.40 -2.70
C GLY A 31 -10.33 14.77 -3.44
N ASN A 32 -10.13 14.23 -4.65
CA ASN A 32 -11.18 13.45 -5.30
C ASN A 32 -11.32 12.11 -4.57
N VAL A 33 -12.55 11.74 -4.24
CA VAL A 33 -12.87 10.50 -3.53
C VAL A 33 -13.56 9.52 -4.47
N GLY A 34 -13.26 8.24 -4.32
CA GLY A 34 -13.96 7.15 -4.99
C GLY A 34 -13.96 5.87 -4.16
N TYR A 35 -14.70 4.88 -4.62
CA TYR A 35 -14.96 3.64 -3.89
C TYR A 35 -14.81 2.42 -4.78
N ILE A 36 -14.90 1.24 -4.19
CA ILE A 36 -14.98 -0.02 -4.95
C ILE A 36 -16.34 -0.15 -5.64
N ARG A 37 -16.42 -1.00 -6.67
CA ARG A 37 -17.67 -1.24 -7.40
C ARG A 37 -18.75 -1.71 -6.42
N ALA A 38 -19.97 -1.23 -6.62
CA ALA A 38 -21.15 -1.61 -5.83
C ALA A 38 -20.98 -1.46 -4.30
N TYR A 39 -20.06 -0.59 -3.85
CA TYR A 39 -19.79 -0.41 -2.43
C TYR A 39 -21.05 0.01 -1.68
N ILE A 40 -21.33 -0.66 -0.56
CA ILE A 40 -22.54 -0.41 0.22
C ILE A 40 -22.35 0.56 1.39
N GLY A 41 -21.10 0.88 1.74
CA GLY A 41 -20.78 1.77 2.85
C GLY A 41 -20.87 1.13 4.24
N ARG A 42 -19.94 1.49 5.12
CA ARG A 42 -19.86 0.96 6.50
C ARG A 42 -21.05 1.32 7.39
N SER A 43 -21.86 2.31 7.01
CA SER A 43 -23.10 2.68 7.70
C SER A 43 -24.34 1.91 7.22
N SER A 44 -24.18 0.99 6.27
CA SER A 44 -25.27 0.16 5.77
C SER A 44 -25.87 -0.71 6.88
N THR A 45 -27.17 -0.98 6.79
CA THR A 45 -27.84 -1.99 7.63
C THR A 45 -27.52 -3.42 7.21
N THR A 46 -26.99 -3.59 6.00
CA THR A 46 -26.48 -4.87 5.51
C THR A 46 -25.11 -5.13 6.11
N ASN A 47 -24.82 -6.40 6.41
CA ASN A 47 -23.50 -6.80 6.89
C ASN A 47 -22.43 -6.52 5.81
N ILE A 48 -21.66 -5.44 5.97
CA ILE A 48 -20.62 -5.05 5.01
C ILE A 48 -19.47 -6.05 4.93
N ASP A 49 -19.16 -6.73 6.03
CA ASP A 49 -18.13 -7.75 6.05
C ASP A 49 -18.45 -8.88 5.07
N GLU A 50 -19.71 -9.30 5.03
CA GLU A 50 -20.20 -10.30 4.09
C GLU A 50 -20.35 -9.75 2.67
N ALA A 51 -20.79 -8.49 2.54
CA ALA A 51 -21.06 -7.87 1.25
C ALA A 51 -19.81 -7.48 0.46
N GLU A 52 -18.67 -7.26 1.11
CA GLU A 52 -17.44 -6.78 0.44
C GLU A 52 -16.27 -7.77 0.52
N THR A 53 -16.33 -8.77 1.40
CA THR A 53 -15.29 -9.80 1.49
C THR A 53 -15.38 -10.79 0.34
N TYR A 54 -14.41 -10.76 -0.56
CA TYR A 54 -14.24 -11.79 -1.57
C TYR A 54 -12.97 -12.59 -1.35
N ALA A 55 -13.14 -13.75 -0.72
CA ALA A 55 -12.09 -14.71 -0.43
C ALA A 55 -12.05 -15.83 -1.48
N LEU A 56 -10.89 -16.04 -2.08
CA LEU A 56 -10.61 -17.07 -3.06
C LEU A 56 -9.64 -18.09 -2.44
N PRO A 57 -10.09 -19.33 -2.19
CA PRO A 57 -9.24 -20.37 -1.62
C PRO A 57 -8.20 -20.80 -2.65
N ASP A 58 -6.92 -20.67 -2.28
CA ASP A 58 -5.76 -21.25 -2.95
C ASP A 58 -5.71 -21.19 -4.49
N ALA A 59 -4.79 -21.95 -5.08
CA ALA A 59 -4.59 -21.99 -6.53
C ALA A 59 -5.75 -22.65 -7.29
N SER A 60 -6.61 -23.43 -6.63
CA SER A 60 -7.83 -23.99 -7.24
C SER A 60 -8.80 -22.90 -7.70
N SER A 61 -8.67 -21.68 -7.16
CA SER A 61 -9.49 -20.53 -7.55
C SER A 61 -9.06 -19.82 -8.83
N TYR A 62 -8.03 -20.27 -9.54
CA TYR A 62 -7.49 -19.55 -10.70
C TYR A 62 -8.50 -19.29 -11.83
N SER A 63 -9.49 -20.17 -12.00
CA SER A 63 -10.58 -19.99 -12.97
C SER A 63 -11.76 -19.18 -12.44
N ARG A 64 -11.83 -18.91 -11.13
CA ARG A 64 -12.89 -18.11 -10.52
C ARG A 64 -12.73 -16.65 -10.89
N SER A 65 -13.85 -15.92 -10.81
CA SER A 65 -13.84 -14.49 -11.10
C SER A 65 -12.85 -13.76 -10.20
N SER A 66 -12.13 -12.78 -10.75
CA SER A 66 -11.25 -11.85 -10.04
C SER A 66 -12.02 -10.90 -9.11
N CYS A 67 -13.31 -10.70 -9.37
CA CYS A 67 -14.19 -9.81 -8.61
C CYS A 67 -15.30 -10.60 -7.93
N MET A 68 -15.79 -10.08 -6.80
CA MET A 68 -17.07 -10.53 -6.24
C MET A 68 -18.17 -10.37 -7.28
N ALA A 69 -19.23 -11.20 -7.19
CA ALA A 69 -20.40 -11.11 -8.06
C ALA A 69 -20.98 -9.68 -8.17
N SER A 70 -21.09 -8.94 -7.06
CA SER A 70 -21.53 -7.54 -7.02
C SER A 70 -20.57 -6.58 -7.75
N GLN A 71 -19.29 -6.92 -7.81
CA GLN A 71 -18.19 -6.11 -8.34
C GLN A 71 -17.77 -6.49 -9.77
N GLN A 72 -18.49 -7.42 -10.43
CA GLN A 72 -18.19 -7.80 -11.82
C GLN A 72 -18.60 -6.73 -12.83
N SER A 73 -19.52 -5.83 -12.46
CA SER A 73 -19.94 -4.69 -13.27
C SER A 73 -19.43 -3.38 -12.66
N ALA A 74 -19.07 -2.41 -13.52
CA ALA A 74 -18.66 -1.07 -13.12
C ALA A 74 -19.87 -0.23 -12.68
N THR A 75 -20.50 -0.62 -11.57
CA THR A 75 -21.69 0.02 -11.00
C THR A 75 -21.30 0.85 -9.79
N TYR A 76 -21.69 2.13 -9.78
CA TYR A 76 -21.42 3.07 -8.70
C TYR A 76 -22.68 3.84 -8.34
N SER A 77 -22.87 4.13 -7.05
CA SER A 77 -23.96 5.00 -6.60
C SER A 77 -23.50 6.46 -6.59
N SER A 78 -24.44 7.40 -6.43
CA SER A 78 -24.09 8.80 -6.22
C SER A 78 -23.40 9.05 -4.88
N GLU A 79 -23.66 8.22 -3.87
CA GLU A 79 -23.03 8.28 -2.56
C GLU A 79 -21.61 7.69 -2.58
N TYR A 80 -21.40 6.64 -3.37
CA TYR A 80 -20.13 5.93 -3.53
C TYR A 80 -19.68 5.95 -4.99
N PRO A 81 -19.20 7.10 -5.48
CA PRO A 81 -18.85 7.27 -6.89
C PRO A 81 -17.53 6.56 -7.27
N MET A 82 -17.34 6.38 -8.58
CA MET A 82 -16.06 6.02 -9.16
C MET A 82 -15.03 7.14 -8.94
N LEU A 83 -13.77 6.77 -8.67
CA LEU A 83 -12.69 7.75 -8.50
C LEU A 83 -12.42 8.49 -9.82
N SER A 84 -12.30 9.82 -9.75
CA SER A 84 -11.75 10.62 -10.86
C SER A 84 -10.32 11.04 -10.54
N ALA A 85 -9.40 10.82 -11.48
CA ALA A 85 -7.99 11.12 -11.30
C ALA A 85 -7.34 11.62 -12.60
N TYR A 86 -6.15 12.19 -12.49
CA TYR A 86 -5.32 12.57 -13.62
C TYR A 86 -4.12 11.61 -13.79
N PRO A 87 -3.55 11.52 -15.00
CA PRO A 87 -2.31 10.77 -15.21
C PRO A 87 -1.22 11.24 -14.25
N GLY A 88 -0.51 10.32 -13.60
CA GLY A 88 0.50 10.66 -12.60
C GLY A 88 -0.01 10.94 -11.19
N ASP A 89 -1.33 11.02 -10.96
CA ASP A 89 -1.86 11.17 -9.61
C ASP A 89 -1.49 9.94 -8.75
N THR A 90 -1.01 10.19 -7.53
CA THR A 90 -0.95 9.17 -6.48
C THR A 90 -2.30 9.07 -5.80
N ILE A 91 -2.79 7.84 -5.70
CA ILE A 91 -4.07 7.47 -5.09
C ILE A 91 -3.76 6.75 -3.79
N THR A 92 -4.37 7.22 -2.71
CA THR A 92 -4.34 6.55 -1.41
C THR A 92 -5.60 5.71 -1.28
N ALA A 93 -5.44 4.47 -0.84
CA ALA A 93 -6.51 3.53 -0.58
C ALA A 93 -6.55 3.22 0.92
N THR A 94 -7.73 3.34 1.53
CA THR A 94 -7.95 3.02 2.95
C THR A 94 -8.64 1.67 3.07
N TYR A 95 -8.22 0.86 4.05
CA TYR A 95 -8.79 -0.45 4.36
C TYR A 95 -8.69 -0.74 5.85
N LYS A 96 -9.39 -1.79 6.29
CA LYS A 96 -9.31 -2.27 7.67
C LYS A 96 -8.56 -3.60 7.76
N GLU A 97 -7.73 -3.75 8.78
CA GLU A 97 -6.95 -4.97 9.01
C GLU A 97 -7.79 -6.14 9.52
N ASN A 98 -8.94 -5.85 10.15
CA ASN A 98 -9.92 -6.82 10.62
C ASN A 98 -9.30 -8.03 11.35
N GLY A 99 -8.40 -7.70 12.26
CA GLY A 99 -7.70 -8.62 13.13
C GLY A 99 -6.53 -9.40 12.57
N HIS A 100 -6.17 -9.24 11.30
CA HIS A 100 -4.96 -9.85 10.71
C HIS A 100 -3.65 -9.24 11.21
N VAL A 101 -3.72 -8.08 11.85
CA VAL A 101 -2.56 -7.30 12.28
C VAL A 101 -2.55 -7.15 13.80
N CYS A 102 -3.66 -6.77 14.42
CA CYS A 102 -3.64 -6.36 15.84
C CYS A 102 -3.96 -7.45 16.87
N ILE A 103 -4.81 -8.41 16.49
CA ILE A 103 -5.32 -9.45 17.40
C ILE A 103 -4.89 -10.86 17.00
N GLU A 104 -4.19 -11.03 15.87
CA GLU A 104 -3.72 -12.33 15.42
C GLU A 104 -2.83 -12.95 16.54
N PRO A 105 -3.27 -14.07 17.18
CA PRO A 105 -2.64 -14.56 18.40
C PRO A 105 -1.17 -14.98 18.21
N THR A 106 -0.77 -15.32 16.99
CA THR A 106 0.58 -15.80 16.69
C THR A 106 1.57 -14.64 16.58
N ARG A 107 1.09 -13.43 16.26
CA ARG A 107 1.86 -12.18 16.37
C ARG A 107 2.29 -11.88 17.81
N GLN A 108 1.52 -12.31 18.81
CA GLN A 108 1.91 -12.17 20.23
C GLN A 108 3.11 -13.05 20.59
N THR A 109 3.30 -14.18 19.91
CA THR A 109 4.41 -15.11 20.16
C THR A 109 5.67 -14.82 19.35
N ALA A 110 5.58 -14.00 18.30
CA ALA A 110 6.71 -13.61 17.46
C ALA A 110 6.48 -12.22 16.82
N PRO A 111 6.62 -11.13 17.61
CA PRO A 111 6.21 -9.77 17.25
C PRO A 111 6.93 -9.14 16.04
N ASN A 112 7.98 -9.79 15.52
CA ASN A 112 8.82 -9.28 14.44
C ASN A 112 8.58 -9.96 13.08
N ALA A 113 7.68 -10.93 12.97
CA ALA A 113 7.42 -11.52 11.66
C ALA A 113 6.32 -10.75 10.92
N THR A 114 6.60 -10.46 9.65
CA THR A 114 5.64 -9.90 8.68
C THR A 114 4.66 -10.99 8.26
N TYR A 115 3.59 -11.19 9.04
CA TYR A 115 2.61 -12.27 8.81
C TYR A 115 1.52 -11.93 7.81
N ALA A 116 1.12 -10.66 7.76
CA ALA A 116 0.03 -10.25 6.90
C ALA A 116 0.43 -10.28 5.41
N GLY A 117 1.68 -10.55 5.07
CA GLY A 117 2.13 -10.64 3.68
C GLY A 117 2.04 -9.32 2.92
N ASN A 118 1.98 -9.42 1.60
CA ASN A 118 1.93 -8.28 0.70
C ASN A 118 0.65 -8.31 -0.15
N TYR A 119 0.14 -7.13 -0.47
CA TYR A 119 -0.87 -6.95 -1.50
C TYR A 119 -0.27 -6.25 -2.72
N GLN A 120 -0.97 -6.34 -3.84
CA GLN A 120 -0.60 -5.71 -5.10
C GLN A 120 -1.77 -4.96 -5.70
N TRP A 121 -1.44 -3.92 -6.45
CA TRP A 121 -2.35 -3.21 -7.33
C TRP A 121 -2.13 -3.71 -8.75
N ILE A 122 -3.15 -4.23 -9.40
CA ILE A 122 -3.08 -4.75 -10.76
C ILE A 122 -3.90 -3.85 -11.68
N TRP A 123 -3.31 -3.47 -12.81
CA TRP A 123 -3.97 -2.67 -13.84
C TRP A 123 -3.57 -3.20 -15.22
N THR A 124 -4.43 -3.07 -16.23
CA THR A 124 -4.12 -3.54 -17.59
C THR A 124 -3.39 -2.49 -18.43
N GLY A 125 -3.51 -1.21 -18.05
CA GLY A 125 -3.05 -0.08 -18.85
C GLY A 125 -3.93 0.25 -20.05
N ASN A 126 -5.05 -0.48 -20.24
CA ASN A 126 -6.00 -0.24 -21.32
C ASN A 126 -7.38 0.08 -20.75
N SER A 127 -7.97 1.15 -21.26
CA SER A 127 -9.31 1.58 -20.88
C SER A 127 -10.34 0.47 -21.16
N LYS A 128 -11.21 0.20 -20.19
CA LYS A 128 -12.30 -0.80 -20.22
C LYS A 128 -11.84 -2.26 -20.40
N GLN A 129 -10.54 -2.55 -20.29
CA GLN A 129 -10.05 -3.92 -20.39
C GLN A 129 -10.06 -4.60 -19.01
N SER A 130 -10.99 -5.51 -18.80
CA SER A 130 -11.09 -6.30 -17.57
C SER A 130 -10.16 -7.53 -17.55
N LEU A 131 -9.61 -7.83 -16.37
CA LEU A 131 -9.06 -9.12 -15.99
C LEU A 131 -10.16 -9.85 -15.22
N ASN A 132 -10.70 -10.91 -15.79
CA ASN A 132 -11.93 -11.56 -15.33
C ASN A 132 -11.68 -12.69 -14.34
N THR A 133 -10.49 -13.28 -14.30
CA THR A 133 -10.17 -14.41 -13.40
C THR A 133 -8.98 -14.14 -12.50
N LEU A 134 -8.91 -14.86 -11.37
CA LEU A 134 -7.75 -14.80 -10.47
C LEU A 134 -6.45 -15.17 -11.21
N GLY A 135 -6.48 -16.18 -12.10
CA GLY A 135 -5.33 -16.56 -12.89
C GLY A 135 -4.82 -15.43 -13.81
N GLN A 136 -5.71 -14.55 -14.30
CA GLN A 136 -5.32 -13.37 -15.06
C GLN A 136 -4.73 -12.26 -14.20
N LEU A 137 -5.15 -12.13 -12.93
CA LEU A 137 -4.55 -11.18 -11.99
C LEU A 137 -3.14 -11.62 -11.58
N LEU A 138 -2.94 -12.93 -11.40
CA LEU A 138 -1.67 -13.52 -10.97
C LEU A 138 -0.69 -13.76 -12.13
N SER A 139 -1.15 -13.67 -13.38
CA SER A 139 -0.29 -13.78 -14.56
C SER A 139 0.34 -12.44 -14.93
N THR A 140 1.29 -12.48 -15.87
CA THR A 140 1.89 -11.29 -16.50
C THR A 140 0.90 -10.49 -17.36
N SER A 141 -0.36 -10.95 -17.49
CA SER A 141 -1.42 -10.22 -18.18
C SER A 141 -1.84 -8.95 -17.44
N GLY A 142 -1.64 -8.91 -16.12
CA GLY A 142 -1.74 -7.71 -15.31
C GLY A 142 -0.39 -7.01 -15.18
N ARG A 143 -0.37 -5.68 -15.34
CA ARG A 143 0.77 -4.87 -14.89
C ARG A 143 0.56 -4.59 -13.41
N THR A 144 1.63 -4.65 -12.62
CA THR A 144 1.56 -4.23 -11.21
C THR A 144 1.87 -2.74 -11.10
N LEU A 145 1.08 -1.99 -10.33
CA LEU A 145 1.38 -0.60 -9.94
C LEU A 145 2.19 -0.53 -8.64
N GLY A 146 2.48 -1.68 -8.02
CA GLY A 146 3.23 -1.76 -6.77
C GLY A 146 2.89 -3.02 -5.98
N SER A 147 3.84 -3.41 -5.13
CA SER A 147 3.67 -4.42 -4.09
C SER A 147 3.97 -3.78 -2.76
N HIS A 148 3.09 -4.00 -1.77
CA HIS A 148 3.14 -3.30 -0.50
C HIS A 148 2.84 -4.28 0.63
N SER A 149 3.49 -4.07 1.78
CA SER A 149 3.15 -4.82 2.98
C SER A 149 1.75 -4.46 3.44
N PHE A 150 0.92 -5.47 3.68
CA PHE A 150 -0.43 -5.27 4.23
C PHE A 150 -0.37 -4.67 5.64
N ASP A 151 0.67 -5.02 6.39
CA ASP A 151 0.99 -4.46 7.69
C ASP A 151 2.19 -3.51 7.58
N ASP A 152 1.93 -2.20 7.67
CA ASP A 152 2.94 -1.14 7.57
C ASP A 152 3.52 -0.72 8.93
N GLY A 153 3.14 -1.40 10.02
CA GLY A 153 3.57 -1.04 11.36
C GLY A 153 2.68 -0.02 12.09
N LYS A 154 1.71 0.60 11.41
CA LYS A 154 1.04 1.81 11.94
C LYS A 154 -0.42 1.58 12.28
N CYS A 155 -1.16 0.87 11.45
CA CYS A 155 -2.61 0.76 11.60
C CYS A 155 -3.05 -0.31 12.60
N CYS A 156 -4.24 -0.08 13.15
CA CYS A 156 -4.94 -0.98 14.05
C CYS A 156 -6.42 -0.61 14.11
N GLU A 157 -7.33 -1.53 13.76
CA GLU A 157 -8.76 -1.26 13.83
C GLU A 157 -9.30 -1.44 15.26
N ASN A 158 -8.91 -2.56 15.87
CA ASN A 158 -9.50 -3.07 17.10
C ASN A 158 -9.05 -2.27 18.33
N ALA A 159 -9.97 -2.07 19.27
CA ALA A 159 -9.66 -1.53 20.59
C ALA A 159 -8.79 -2.51 21.40
N ASP A 160 -8.98 -3.81 21.16
CA ASP A 160 -8.06 -4.84 21.61
C ASP A 160 -6.82 -4.80 20.72
N ASN A 161 -5.85 -4.03 21.15
CA ASN A 161 -4.61 -3.76 20.45
C ASN A 161 -3.47 -4.33 21.28
N SER A 162 -3.35 -5.66 21.23
CA SER A 162 -2.35 -6.40 21.99
C SER A 162 -0.91 -5.98 21.71
N ILE A 163 -0.68 -5.24 20.62
CA ILE A 163 0.62 -4.78 20.12
C ILE A 163 0.89 -3.28 20.30
N GLY A 164 -0.02 -2.51 20.91
CA GLY A 164 0.22 -1.11 21.32
C GLY A 164 0.26 -0.05 20.20
N ARG A 165 -0.32 -0.31 19.03
CA ARG A 165 -0.41 0.64 17.90
C ARG A 165 -1.49 1.73 18.04
N THR A 166 -1.37 2.78 17.25
CA THR A 166 -2.44 3.79 17.15
C THR A 166 -3.67 3.19 16.48
N ARG A 167 -4.84 3.45 17.05
CA ARG A 167 -6.12 3.05 16.44
C ARG A 167 -6.40 3.94 15.23
N GLN A 168 -6.27 3.38 14.04
CA GLN A 168 -6.47 4.06 12.77
C GLN A 168 -6.65 3.03 11.64
N ASP A 169 -7.29 3.45 10.56
CA ASP A 169 -7.40 2.65 9.35
C ASP A 169 -6.03 2.45 8.69
N CYS A 170 -5.88 1.34 7.98
CA CYS A 170 -4.70 1.05 7.19
C CYS A 170 -4.76 1.80 5.87
N ASN A 171 -3.58 2.16 5.34
CA ASN A 171 -3.48 2.88 4.09
C ASN A 171 -2.44 2.25 3.18
N GLY A 172 -2.79 2.18 1.91
CA GLY A 172 -1.91 1.83 0.81
C GLY A 172 -1.94 2.93 -0.24
N SER A 173 -0.96 2.95 -1.15
CA SER A 173 -1.00 3.89 -2.27
C SER A 173 -0.46 3.29 -3.55
N PHE A 174 -0.92 3.80 -4.68
CA PHE A 174 -0.35 3.55 -6.00
C PHE A 174 -0.37 4.82 -6.83
N THR A 175 0.45 4.88 -7.87
CA THR A 175 0.50 6.03 -8.78
C THR A 175 0.06 5.58 -10.16
N LEU A 176 -0.89 6.31 -10.75
CA LEU A 176 -1.24 6.11 -12.15
C LEU A 176 -0.05 6.47 -13.04
N PRO A 177 0.30 5.66 -14.04
CA PRO A 177 1.43 6.01 -14.90
C PRO A 177 1.21 7.33 -15.63
N ALA A 178 2.30 8.10 -15.73
CA ALA A 178 2.29 9.35 -16.47
C ALA A 178 1.89 9.11 -17.93
N GLY A 179 1.11 10.02 -18.50
CA GLY A 179 0.62 9.91 -19.88
C GLY A 179 -0.46 8.85 -20.10
N THR A 180 -1.05 8.27 -19.04
CA THR A 180 -2.27 7.46 -19.18
C THR A 180 -3.34 8.25 -19.94
N PRO A 181 -3.87 7.74 -21.07
CA PRO A 181 -4.92 8.47 -21.79
C PRO A 181 -6.19 8.62 -20.96
N PRO A 182 -7.05 9.59 -21.29
CA PRO A 182 -8.39 9.68 -20.70
C PRO A 182 -9.19 8.40 -20.96
N GLY A 183 -9.90 7.93 -19.94
CA GLY A 183 -10.64 6.68 -20.03
C GLY A 183 -10.97 6.08 -18.68
N GLU A 184 -11.68 4.98 -18.69
CA GLU A 184 -12.07 4.23 -17.49
C GLU A 184 -11.15 3.02 -17.36
N TYR A 185 -10.38 2.95 -16.27
CA TYR A 185 -9.37 1.92 -16.07
C TYR A 185 -9.74 1.03 -14.89
N PRO A 186 -10.02 -0.26 -15.12
CA PRO A 186 -10.21 -1.19 -14.03
C PRO A 186 -8.90 -1.47 -13.31
N ILE A 187 -8.94 -1.42 -11.99
CA ILE A 187 -7.82 -1.70 -11.09
C ILE A 187 -8.29 -2.72 -10.06
N TYR A 188 -7.39 -3.63 -9.72
CA TYR A 188 -7.64 -4.72 -8.80
C TYR A 188 -6.68 -4.61 -7.63
N TRP A 189 -7.22 -4.59 -6.43
CA TRP A 189 -6.44 -4.89 -5.24
C TRP A 189 -6.45 -6.40 -5.04
N ILE A 190 -5.28 -7.02 -4.90
CA ILE A 190 -5.14 -8.43 -4.59
C ILE A 190 -4.20 -8.61 -3.42
N TRP A 191 -4.67 -9.31 -2.40
CA TRP A 191 -3.91 -9.61 -1.22
C TRP A 191 -3.78 -11.11 -1.01
N LYS A 192 -2.55 -11.60 -0.97
CA LYS A 192 -2.25 -12.98 -0.64
C LYS A 192 -2.00 -13.10 0.86
N PHE A 193 -2.99 -13.63 1.57
CA PHE A 193 -2.86 -13.97 2.98
C PHE A 193 -2.44 -15.44 3.13
N VAL A 194 -1.45 -15.69 3.98
CA VAL A 194 -1.03 -17.05 4.34
C VAL A 194 -1.21 -17.21 5.83
N LYS A 195 -2.11 -18.12 6.23
CA LYS A 195 -2.37 -18.38 7.66
C LYS A 195 -1.13 -18.97 8.33
N PHE A 196 -0.94 -18.66 9.61
CA PHE A 196 0.09 -19.25 10.44
C PHE A 196 0.13 -20.78 10.32
N GLY A 197 1.33 -21.35 10.21
CA GLY A 197 1.58 -22.75 9.90
C GLY A 197 1.67 -23.07 8.39
N GLY A 198 1.46 -22.09 7.51
CA GLY A 198 1.72 -22.19 6.08
C GLY A 198 0.78 -23.13 5.31
N ALA A 199 -0.23 -23.69 5.98
CA ALA A 199 -1.06 -24.76 5.43
C ALA A 199 -2.14 -24.26 4.47
N THR A 200 -2.48 -22.96 4.48
CA THR A 200 -3.57 -22.43 3.64
C THR A 200 -3.25 -21.00 3.20
N GLU A 201 -3.24 -20.80 1.89
CA GLU A 201 -3.23 -19.47 1.28
C GLU A 201 -4.65 -19.06 0.86
N THR A 202 -4.94 -17.78 0.96
CA THR A 202 -6.22 -17.20 0.55
C THR A 202 -5.94 -15.88 -0.15
N TYR A 203 -6.56 -15.69 -1.31
CA TYR A 203 -6.51 -14.42 -2.03
C TYR A 203 -7.76 -13.62 -1.69
N TYR A 204 -7.57 -12.41 -1.21
CA TYR A 204 -8.63 -11.41 -1.10
C TYR A 204 -8.52 -10.45 -2.26
N THR A 205 -9.65 -10.07 -2.86
CA THR A 205 -9.63 -9.05 -3.92
C THR A 205 -10.69 -7.98 -3.72
N SER A 206 -10.41 -6.80 -4.27
CA SER A 206 -11.38 -5.73 -4.44
C SER A 206 -11.24 -5.16 -5.85
N CYS A 207 -12.37 -4.96 -6.52
CA CYS A 207 -12.39 -4.42 -7.88
C CYS A 207 -12.96 -3.00 -7.89
N PHE A 208 -12.24 -2.10 -8.54
CA PHE A 208 -12.62 -0.70 -8.69
C PHE A 208 -12.14 -0.16 -10.02
N ASP A 209 -12.63 1.01 -10.38
CA ASP A 209 -12.30 1.68 -11.62
C ASP A 209 -11.83 3.09 -11.29
N VAL A 210 -10.96 3.61 -12.15
CA VAL A 210 -10.54 5.00 -12.10
C VAL A 210 -10.87 5.66 -13.43
N GLN A 211 -11.68 6.71 -13.36
CA GLN A 211 -11.91 7.62 -14.47
C GLN A 211 -10.70 8.55 -14.58
N VAL A 212 -9.85 8.28 -15.56
CA VAL A 212 -8.74 9.16 -15.93
C VAL A 212 -9.30 10.30 -16.78
N LEU A 213 -9.07 11.52 -16.34
CA LEU A 213 -9.48 12.75 -17.00
C LEU A 213 -8.36 13.29 -17.89
N GLU A 214 -8.73 14.10 -18.88
CA GLU A 214 -7.75 14.92 -19.60
C GLU A 214 -7.09 15.90 -18.64
N GLU A 215 -5.75 15.89 -18.58
CA GLU A 215 -5.06 17.07 -18.06
C GLU A 215 -5.35 18.21 -19.03
N THR A 216 -6.20 19.16 -18.62
CA THR A 216 -6.23 20.44 -19.32
C THR A 216 -4.80 20.97 -19.25
N PRO A 217 -4.16 21.30 -20.38
CA PRO A 217 -2.92 22.04 -20.33
C PRO A 217 -3.22 23.24 -19.45
N SER A 218 -2.63 23.27 -18.24
CA SER A 218 -2.68 24.47 -17.44
C SER A 218 -2.26 25.56 -18.40
N LYS A 219 -3.08 26.59 -18.57
CA LYS A 219 -2.71 27.78 -19.31
C LYS A 219 -1.36 28.17 -18.73
N VAL A 220 -0.29 27.78 -19.42
CA VAL A 220 1.04 28.26 -19.15
C VAL A 220 0.84 29.71 -19.49
N GLU A 221 0.56 30.51 -18.47
CA GLU A 221 0.80 31.93 -18.55
C GLU A 221 2.29 31.96 -18.84
N SER A 222 2.59 32.04 -20.14
CA SER A 222 3.90 32.26 -20.66
C SER A 222 4.32 33.52 -19.95
N ILE A 223 5.11 33.38 -18.89
CA ILE A 223 5.96 34.45 -18.45
C ILE A 223 6.90 34.61 -19.64
N VAL A 224 6.47 35.43 -20.59
CA VAL A 224 7.32 35.99 -21.61
C VAL A 224 8.30 36.80 -20.79
N THR A 225 9.42 36.18 -20.42
CA THR A 225 10.57 36.90 -19.92
C THR A 225 10.89 37.91 -21.00
N PRO A 226 10.80 39.22 -20.73
CA PRO A 226 11.14 40.20 -21.73
C PRO A 226 12.57 39.93 -22.16
N THR A 227 12.77 39.75 -23.45
CA THR A 227 14.08 39.65 -24.09
C THR A 227 14.84 40.93 -23.81
N HIS A 228 15.58 40.97 -22.70
CA HIS A 228 16.66 41.90 -22.55
C HIS A 228 17.71 41.52 -23.57
N TYR A 229 17.90 42.39 -24.56
CA TYR A 229 19.05 42.36 -25.46
C TYR A 229 20.33 42.37 -24.62
N VAL A 230 20.94 41.20 -24.42
CA VAL A 230 22.31 41.11 -23.91
C VAL A 230 23.22 41.35 -25.10
N THR A 231 23.84 42.52 -25.10
CA THR A 231 24.96 42.85 -26.01
C THR A 231 26.08 41.82 -25.78
N PRO A 232 26.79 41.33 -26.82
CA PRO A 232 27.80 40.31 -26.65
C PRO A 232 28.93 40.79 -25.74
N GLN A 233 29.11 40.14 -24.58
CA GLN A 233 30.27 40.35 -23.71
C GLN A 233 31.46 39.53 -24.24
N PRO A 234 32.70 40.06 -24.25
CA PRO A 234 33.85 39.32 -24.78
C PRO A 234 34.15 38.07 -23.94
N ALA A 235 34.64 37.03 -24.62
CA ALA A 235 34.99 35.74 -24.04
C ALA A 235 35.96 35.88 -22.85
N ALA A 236 35.56 35.34 -21.69
CA ALA A 236 36.46 35.12 -20.57
C ALA A 236 37.22 33.81 -20.77
N ALA A 237 38.55 33.89 -20.72
CA ALA A 237 39.47 32.78 -20.86
C ALA A 237 39.31 31.75 -19.73
N SER A 238 39.31 30.47 -20.08
CA SER A 238 39.46 29.36 -19.14
C SER A 238 40.93 29.19 -18.76
N VAL A 239 41.21 29.13 -17.46
CA VAL A 239 42.52 28.72 -16.94
C VAL A 239 42.38 27.29 -16.43
N SER A 240 43.00 26.34 -17.14
CA SER A 240 43.15 24.96 -16.69
C SER A 240 44.36 24.85 -15.78
N ALA A 241 44.18 24.30 -14.58
CA ALA A 241 45.27 23.82 -13.74
C ALA A 241 45.08 22.32 -13.49
N THR A 242 46.08 21.54 -13.87
CA THR A 242 46.10 20.08 -13.74
C THR A 242 46.89 19.68 -12.50
N TYR A 243 46.30 18.88 -11.62
CA TYR A 243 47.01 18.07 -10.62
C TYR A 243 46.56 16.61 -10.75
N PRO A 244 47.48 15.62 -10.63
CA PRO A 244 47.11 14.23 -10.80
C PRO A 244 46.40 13.72 -9.53
N GLY A 245 45.20 13.17 -9.70
CA GLY A 245 44.62 12.21 -8.74
C GLY A 245 43.28 12.54 -8.09
N ILE A 246 42.68 13.72 -8.31
CA ILE A 246 41.37 14.05 -7.72
C ILE A 246 40.51 14.83 -8.72
N ILE A 247 39.38 14.27 -9.15
CA ILE A 247 38.32 15.01 -9.85
C ILE A 247 37.35 15.51 -8.79
N LEU A 248 37.30 16.83 -8.58
CA LEU A 248 36.25 17.50 -7.81
C LEU A 248 35.34 18.23 -8.79
N THR A 249 34.10 17.78 -8.90
CA THR A 249 33.04 18.54 -9.57
C THR A 249 32.39 19.44 -8.53
N ILE A 250 32.59 20.75 -8.63
CA ILE A 250 31.90 21.74 -7.78
C ILE A 250 30.85 22.42 -8.65
N GLU A 251 29.58 22.14 -8.41
CA GLU A 251 28.49 22.98 -8.90
C GLU A 251 28.33 24.17 -7.97
N THR A 252 28.67 25.37 -8.46
CA THR A 252 28.40 26.61 -7.75
C THR A 252 26.99 27.06 -8.10
N VAL A 253 26.07 26.99 -7.12
CA VAL A 253 24.80 27.71 -7.22
C VAL A 253 25.09 29.18 -6.96
N ALA A 254 24.98 30.00 -8.02
CA ALA A 254 25.06 31.44 -7.91
C ALA A 254 23.94 31.95 -6.99
N THR A 255 24.29 32.34 -5.77
CA THR A 255 23.44 33.24 -4.97
C THR A 255 23.85 34.67 -5.32
N GLY A 256 22.85 35.53 -5.52
CA GLY A 256 23.06 36.94 -5.86
C GLY A 256 23.95 37.69 -4.86
N PRO A 257 24.33 38.93 -5.17
CA PRO A 257 25.38 39.64 -4.46
C PRO A 257 25.03 39.83 -2.98
N GLY A 258 25.84 39.23 -2.12
CA GLY A 258 25.92 39.53 -0.69
C GLY A 258 25.16 38.57 0.22
N LYS A 259 25.81 37.44 0.56
CA LYS A 259 25.91 36.85 1.92
C LYS A 259 26.63 35.49 1.84
N ILE A 260 27.69 35.32 2.62
CA ILE A 260 28.41 34.05 2.79
C ILE A 260 27.61 33.19 3.78
N PRO A 261 27.21 31.95 3.46
CA PRO A 261 26.76 31.01 4.48
C PRO A 261 27.99 30.36 5.16
N GLU A 262 28.14 30.61 6.46
CA GLU A 262 28.94 29.77 7.34
C GLU A 262 28.28 28.39 7.46
N ASN A 263 29.10 27.33 7.44
CA ASN A 263 28.79 25.90 7.63
C ASN A 263 28.60 25.04 6.37
N LEU A 264 29.73 24.68 5.75
CA LEU A 264 29.83 23.50 4.89
C LEU A 264 30.10 22.26 5.77
N VAL A 265 29.08 21.42 5.97
CA VAL A 265 29.25 20.10 6.61
C VAL A 265 29.47 19.06 5.53
N VAL A 266 30.71 18.57 5.42
CA VAL A 266 31.07 17.40 4.61
C VAL A 266 30.61 16.13 5.36
N LYS A 267 29.64 15.38 4.82
CA LYS A 267 29.33 14.03 5.31
C LYS A 267 29.98 12.99 4.41
N ASN A 268 31.05 12.36 4.91
CA ASN A 268 31.67 11.19 4.30
C ASN A 268 30.79 9.95 4.53
N ASN A 269 30.56 9.18 3.47
CA ASN A 269 30.05 7.81 3.57
C ASN A 269 31.20 6.87 3.97
N LEU A 270 31.01 6.11 5.05
CA LEU A 270 31.82 4.93 5.37
C LEU A 270 30.89 3.72 5.53
N HIS A 271 31.24 2.65 4.81
CA HIS A 271 30.70 1.30 4.90
C HIS A 271 31.20 0.58 6.17
N TYR A 272 30.39 -0.30 6.76
CA TYR A 272 30.87 -1.41 7.59
C TYR A 272 29.94 -2.65 7.46
N GLN A 273 30.56 -3.83 7.35
CA GLN A 273 29.94 -5.16 7.19
C GLN A 273 29.69 -5.88 8.53
N ASP A 274 28.73 -6.82 8.48
CA ASP A 274 28.52 -8.05 9.27
C ASP A 274 28.60 -8.07 10.81
N ALA A 275 27.54 -8.62 11.42
CA ALA A 275 27.64 -9.45 12.61
C ALA A 275 26.47 -10.46 12.67
N THR A 276 26.81 -11.73 12.50
CA THR A 276 26.01 -12.89 12.90
C THR A 276 25.98 -12.99 14.43
N SER A 277 24.82 -13.28 15.03
CA SER A 277 24.77 -13.95 16.32
C SER A 277 23.42 -14.63 16.56
N SER A 278 23.51 -15.91 16.88
CA SER A 278 22.47 -16.79 17.37
C SER A 278 22.10 -16.46 18.82
N CYS A 279 20.81 -16.54 19.16
CA CYS A 279 20.37 -16.67 20.55
C CYS A 279 19.18 -17.62 20.62
N SER A 280 19.43 -18.78 21.23
CA SER A 280 18.43 -19.73 21.69
C SER A 280 17.97 -19.31 23.08
N TRP A 281 16.66 -19.20 23.32
CA TRP A 281 16.11 -19.12 24.67
C TRP A 281 14.85 -19.98 24.84
N VAL A 282 14.90 -20.69 25.96
CA VAL A 282 13.98 -21.70 26.48
C VAL A 282 12.74 -21.04 27.05
N CYS A 283 11.56 -21.62 26.79
CA CYS A 283 10.28 -21.20 27.39
C CYS A 283 10.25 -21.50 28.89
N GLN A 284 9.90 -20.51 29.72
CA GLN A 284 9.34 -20.73 31.05
C GLN A 284 7.93 -20.11 31.14
N PRO A 285 6.98 -20.77 31.83
CA PRO A 285 5.59 -20.30 31.92
C PRO A 285 5.45 -19.21 32.98
N ILE A 286 4.87 -18.06 32.60
CA ILE A 286 4.50 -17.01 33.55
C ILE A 286 3.14 -17.35 34.17
N GLY A 287 3.15 -17.38 35.51
CA GLY A 287 2.04 -17.76 36.35
C GLY A 287 0.89 -16.75 36.42
N LYS A 288 -0.21 -17.27 36.97
CA LYS A 288 -1.42 -16.57 37.41
C LYS A 288 -1.09 -15.28 38.19
N ARG A 289 -1.84 -14.22 37.92
CA ARG A 289 -2.16 -13.21 38.94
C ARG A 289 -3.64 -12.94 38.93
N ASP A 290 -4.17 -13.02 40.14
CA ASP A 290 -5.50 -12.66 40.57
C ASP A 290 -5.79 -11.18 40.26
N LEU A 291 -7.00 -10.91 39.75
CA LEU A 291 -8.03 -10.04 40.34
C LEU A 291 -9.30 -10.14 39.47
#